data_AF-A0A948TMG4-F1
#
_entry.id   AF-A0A948TMG4-F1
#
_cell.length_a   1.000
_cell.length_b   1.000
_cell.length_c   1.000
_cell.angle_alpha   90.00
_cell.angle_beta   90.00
_cell.angle_gamma   90.00
#
_symmetry.space_group_name_H-M   'P 1'
#
loop_
_entity.id
_entity.type
_entity.pdbx_description
1 polymer ?
#
loop_
_entity_poly.entity_id
_entity_poly.type
_entity_poly.pdbx_seq_one_letter_code
_entity_poly.pdbx_strand_id
1 'polypeptide(L)'
;MPSCLPTQNVETEAGYFKDKKQILTARWNQPFSQEETESRHAPKGPFLGNGDVGIITYTTSDGQTLRIGKVDFITDNWEDWTGNGPAALPVGGLEINVHSQPAEGFGYEMSQLEAELRMKTGTREQVDMVTWMTMDDNYVVTELSTKTGKPVPVTVTTYAGCEDTCYATTADFCGEVTQVSRRTKSEGNVRWINCAISTRIVGTESRKHKLSNAQVTDNFTVIPSTP
;
A
#
# COMPACT_ATOMS: atom_id res chain seq x y z
N MET A 1 36.85 3.86 -31.95
CA MET A 1 35.37 3.92 -32.08
C MET A 1 34.93 5.28 -31.53
N PRO A 2 34.41 6.20 -32.35
CA PRO A 2 33.90 7.48 -31.85
C PRO A 2 32.62 7.23 -31.02
N SER A 3 32.52 7.87 -29.87
CA SER A 3 31.33 7.87 -29.00
C SER A 3 30.12 8.40 -29.76
N CYS A 4 29.05 7.61 -29.84
CA CYS A 4 27.75 7.99 -30.42
C CYS A 4 26.84 8.74 -29.44
N LEU A 5 27.33 9.18 -28.29
CA LEU A 5 26.52 10.01 -27.39
C LEU A 5 26.67 11.48 -27.80
N PRO A 6 25.58 12.15 -28.22
CA PRO A 6 25.63 13.59 -28.38
C PRO A 6 25.99 14.20 -27.03
N THR A 7 26.92 15.15 -27.02
CA THR A 7 27.19 16.04 -25.89
C THR A 7 25.89 16.72 -25.52
N GLN A 8 25.16 16.17 -24.54
CA GLN A 8 23.97 16.81 -24.00
C GLN A 8 24.42 18.10 -23.32
N ASN A 9 23.86 19.21 -23.78
CA ASN A 9 23.91 20.46 -23.05
C ASN A 9 23.39 20.18 -21.63
N VAL A 10 24.24 20.40 -20.64
CA VAL A 10 23.91 20.43 -19.23
C VAL A 10 23.12 21.73 -18.92
N GLU A 11 22.16 22.09 -19.78
CA GLU A 11 21.02 22.89 -19.33
C GLU A 11 20.20 21.94 -18.47
N THR A 12 20.62 21.93 -17.21
CA THR A 12 20.43 20.97 -16.14
C THR A 12 19.34 19.93 -16.36
N GLU A 13 19.72 18.66 -16.37
CA GLU A 13 18.83 17.51 -16.16
C GLU A 13 17.81 17.76 -15.03
N ALA A 14 18.22 18.48 -13.97
CA ALA A 14 17.33 18.96 -12.91
C ALA A 14 16.20 19.88 -13.40
N GLY A 15 16.45 20.79 -14.34
CA GLY A 15 15.43 21.62 -14.98
C GLY A 15 14.46 20.79 -15.82
N TYR A 16 14.99 19.85 -16.62
CA TYR A 16 14.16 18.92 -17.38
C TYR A 16 13.22 18.12 -16.48
N PHE A 17 13.72 17.50 -15.40
CA PHE A 17 12.88 16.74 -14.47
C PHE A 17 11.92 17.61 -13.68
N LYS A 18 12.30 18.85 -13.32
CA LYS A 18 11.41 19.82 -12.69
C LYS A 18 10.21 20.13 -13.58
N ASP A 19 10.43 20.32 -14.88
CA ASP A 19 9.37 20.59 -15.85
C ASP A 19 8.49 19.35 -16.09
N LYS A 20 9.08 18.15 -16.12
CA LYS A 20 8.33 16.89 -16.29
C LYS A 20 7.60 16.42 -15.04
N LYS A 21 7.97 16.91 -13.85
CA LYS A 21 7.36 16.50 -12.57
C LYS A 21 5.85 16.63 -12.57
N GLN A 22 5.29 17.68 -13.20
CA GLN A 22 3.84 17.86 -13.29
C GLN A 22 3.16 16.79 -14.16
N ILE A 23 3.81 16.36 -15.24
CA ILE A 23 3.30 15.34 -16.16
C ILE A 23 3.43 13.93 -15.56
N LEU A 24 4.47 13.72 -14.75
CA LEU A 24 4.79 12.44 -14.09
C LEU A 24 4.20 12.32 -12.68
N THR A 25 3.31 13.24 -12.30
CA THR A 25 2.58 13.20 -11.03
C THR A 25 1.09 13.18 -11.30
N ALA A 26 0.45 12.02 -11.09
CA ALA A 26 -1.00 11.93 -11.10
C ALA A 26 -1.56 12.48 -9.78
N ARG A 27 -2.70 13.17 -9.83
CA ARG A 27 -3.28 13.90 -8.68
C ARG A 27 -4.77 13.62 -8.56
N TRP A 28 -5.23 13.42 -7.33
CA TRP A 28 -6.64 13.31 -6.97
C TRP A 28 -6.95 14.29 -5.85
N ASN A 29 -8.00 15.09 -6.03
CA ASN A 29 -8.46 16.07 -5.02
C ASN A 29 -9.73 15.59 -4.30
N GLN A 30 -10.16 14.36 -4.57
CA GLN A 30 -11.29 13.68 -3.91
C GLN A 30 -10.89 12.23 -3.64
N PRO A 31 -11.42 11.61 -2.58
CA PRO A 31 -11.26 10.17 -2.35
C PRO A 31 -11.74 9.34 -3.53
N PHE A 32 -11.15 8.17 -3.72
CA PHE A 32 -11.44 7.24 -4.80
C PHE A 32 -11.60 5.84 -4.24
N SER A 33 -12.70 5.19 -4.59
CA SER A 33 -13.14 3.90 -4.06
C SER A 33 -12.40 2.72 -4.68
N GLN A 34 -12.56 1.54 -4.06
CA GLN A 34 -12.06 0.28 -4.61
C GLN A 34 -12.59 0.04 -6.04
N GLU A 35 -13.90 0.21 -6.26
CA GLU A 35 -14.55 -0.01 -7.57
C GLU A 35 -13.94 0.85 -8.69
N GLU A 36 -13.60 2.10 -8.38
CA GLU A 36 -12.97 3.02 -9.35
C GLU A 36 -11.54 2.57 -9.73
N THR A 37 -10.83 1.94 -8.80
CA THR A 37 -9.44 1.51 -8.98
C THR A 37 -9.32 0.10 -9.56
N GLU A 38 -10.34 -0.73 -9.40
CA GLU A 38 -10.35 -2.10 -9.86
C GLU A 38 -10.36 -2.23 -11.39
N SER A 39 -9.57 -3.18 -11.86
CA SER A 39 -9.31 -3.39 -13.28
C SER A 39 -8.96 -4.84 -13.55
N ARG A 40 -9.44 -5.36 -14.69
CA ARG A 40 -8.96 -6.62 -15.28
C ARG A 40 -7.78 -6.41 -16.24
N HIS A 41 -7.27 -5.18 -16.30
CA HIS A 41 -6.17 -4.74 -17.15
C HIS A 41 -5.13 -3.99 -16.29
N ALA A 42 -4.42 -3.01 -16.86
CA ALA A 42 -3.56 -2.12 -16.10
C ALA A 42 -4.33 -1.46 -14.93
N PRO A 43 -3.66 -1.20 -13.78
CA PRO A 43 -4.26 -0.51 -12.66
C PRO A 43 -4.84 0.84 -13.07
N LYS A 44 -6.07 1.15 -12.63
CA LYS A 44 -6.70 2.46 -12.84
C LYS A 44 -6.40 3.45 -11.73
N GLY A 45 -6.10 2.94 -10.53
CA GLY A 45 -5.72 3.72 -9.36
C GLY A 45 -4.20 3.91 -9.23
N PRO A 46 -3.77 4.65 -8.20
CA PRO A 46 -2.36 4.74 -7.85
C PRO A 46 -1.77 3.38 -7.48
N PHE A 47 -0.52 3.16 -7.86
CA PHE A 47 0.19 1.91 -7.62
C PHE A 47 1.68 2.13 -7.34
N LEU A 48 2.30 1.15 -6.68
CA LEU A 48 3.75 1.01 -6.52
C LEU A 48 4.15 -0.44 -6.82
N GLY A 49 5.37 -0.67 -7.29
CA GLY A 49 5.87 -2.02 -7.47
C GLY A 49 7.38 -2.05 -7.66
N ASN A 50 8.03 -3.09 -7.13
CA ASN A 50 9.47 -3.33 -7.26
C ASN A 50 9.80 -4.51 -8.17
N GLY A 51 8.79 -5.10 -8.82
CA GLY A 51 8.92 -6.25 -9.72
C GLY A 51 8.62 -7.61 -9.06
N ASP A 52 8.67 -7.69 -7.73
CA ASP A 52 8.23 -8.87 -6.96
C ASP A 52 6.90 -8.61 -6.23
N VAL A 53 6.84 -7.47 -5.53
CA VAL A 53 5.66 -6.98 -4.79
C VAL A 53 5.03 -5.81 -5.52
N GLY A 54 3.69 -5.80 -5.56
CA GLY A 54 2.89 -4.73 -6.11
C GLY A 54 1.86 -4.22 -5.11
N ILE A 55 1.62 -2.91 -5.13
CA ILE A 55 0.60 -2.23 -4.31
C ILE A 55 -0.37 -1.51 -5.23
N ILE A 56 -1.66 -1.64 -4.95
CA ILE A 56 -2.72 -0.79 -5.51
C ILE A 56 -3.46 -0.13 -4.36
N THR A 57 -3.81 1.13 -4.51
CA THR A 57 -4.43 1.91 -3.44
C THR A 57 -5.84 2.35 -3.77
N TYR A 58 -6.68 2.44 -2.75
CA TYR A 58 -7.94 3.20 -2.75
C TYR A 58 -8.06 3.96 -1.43
N THR A 59 -8.97 4.93 -1.35
CA THR A 59 -9.01 5.91 -0.26
C THR A 59 -10.42 6.19 0.24
N THR A 60 -10.47 6.66 1.48
CA THR A 60 -11.57 7.45 2.04
C THR A 60 -11.04 8.86 2.33
N SER A 61 -11.88 9.78 2.81
CA SER A 61 -11.39 11.12 3.19
C SER A 61 -10.39 11.06 4.35
N ASP A 62 -10.49 10.07 5.21
CA ASP A 62 -9.74 9.91 6.45
C ASP A 62 -8.68 8.80 6.41
N GLY A 63 -8.53 8.09 5.29
CA GLY A 63 -7.60 6.97 5.22
C GLY A 63 -7.28 6.48 3.81
N GLN A 64 -6.32 5.57 3.76
CA GLN A 64 -5.97 4.82 2.54
C GLN A 64 -5.88 3.34 2.83
N THR A 65 -6.19 2.53 1.82
CA THR A 65 -5.93 1.10 1.82
C THR A 65 -4.87 0.77 0.80
N LEU A 66 -3.86 0.01 1.22
CA LEU A 66 -2.78 -0.53 0.40
C LEU A 66 -3.07 -2.02 0.17
N ARG A 67 -3.55 -2.40 -1.01
CA ARG A 67 -3.70 -3.82 -1.39
C ARG A 67 -2.38 -4.34 -1.91
N ILE A 68 -1.91 -5.43 -1.35
CA ILE A 68 -0.61 -6.05 -1.65
C ILE A 68 -0.82 -7.30 -2.51
N GLY A 69 -0.05 -7.38 -3.60
CA GLY A 69 0.14 -8.57 -4.42
C GLY A 69 1.61 -8.97 -4.46
N LYS A 70 1.87 -10.25 -4.73
CA LYS A 70 3.22 -10.80 -4.93
C LYS A 70 3.21 -11.72 -6.15
N VAL A 71 4.20 -11.61 -7.03
CA VAL A 71 4.20 -12.24 -8.36
C VAL A 71 4.18 -13.77 -8.32
N ASP A 72 4.75 -14.37 -7.28
CA ASP A 72 4.84 -15.83 -7.10
C ASP A 72 3.76 -16.39 -6.15
N PHE A 73 2.84 -15.57 -5.65
CA PHE A 73 1.72 -16.03 -4.82
C PHE A 73 0.52 -16.42 -5.69
N ILE A 74 0.64 -17.63 -6.25
CA ILE A 74 -0.32 -18.22 -7.19
C ILE A 74 -0.99 -19.45 -6.58
N THR A 75 -2.23 -19.75 -6.98
CA THR A 75 -2.85 -21.05 -6.76
C THR A 75 -2.82 -21.86 -8.05
N ASP A 76 -2.77 -23.19 -7.95
CA ASP A 76 -3.11 -24.05 -9.09
C ASP A 76 -4.59 -24.40 -9.07
N ASN A 77 -5.07 -24.94 -10.19
CA ASN A 77 -6.43 -25.44 -10.36
C ASN A 77 -7.49 -24.36 -10.05
N TRP A 78 -7.25 -23.14 -10.52
CA TRP A 78 -8.20 -22.05 -10.56
C TRP A 78 -8.96 -22.13 -11.88
N GLU A 79 -10.29 -22.13 -11.78
CA GLU A 79 -11.15 -22.15 -12.95
C GLU A 79 -11.81 -20.78 -13.09
N ASP A 80 -11.52 -20.11 -14.21
CA ASP A 80 -12.17 -18.87 -14.59
C ASP A 80 -12.47 -18.84 -16.10
N TRP A 81 -12.80 -17.65 -16.62
CA TRP A 81 -13.13 -17.46 -18.04
C TRP A 81 -11.97 -17.78 -18.99
N THR A 82 -10.73 -17.89 -18.51
CA THR A 82 -9.53 -18.28 -19.27
C THR A 82 -9.27 -19.78 -19.27
N GLY A 83 -10.07 -20.57 -18.54
CA GLY A 83 -9.94 -22.01 -18.40
C GLY A 83 -9.47 -22.42 -17.00
N ASN A 84 -8.97 -23.65 -16.89
CA ASN A 84 -8.40 -24.17 -15.66
C ASN A 84 -6.88 -24.03 -15.68
N GLY A 85 -6.30 -23.36 -14.67
CA GLY A 85 -4.87 -23.13 -14.61
C GLY A 85 -4.41 -22.41 -13.34
N PRO A 86 -3.15 -21.97 -13.31
CA PRO A 86 -2.66 -21.16 -12.22
C PRO A 86 -3.24 -19.75 -12.27
N ALA A 87 -3.57 -19.20 -11.10
CA ALA A 87 -4.05 -17.82 -10.96
C ALA A 87 -3.35 -17.10 -9.82
N ALA A 88 -3.04 -15.81 -10.02
CA ALA A 88 -2.53 -14.94 -8.98
C ALA A 88 -3.59 -14.73 -7.90
N LEU A 89 -3.19 -14.85 -6.63
CA LEU A 89 -4.06 -14.59 -5.49
C LEU A 89 -3.72 -13.22 -4.86
N PRO A 90 -4.72 -12.47 -4.36
CA PRO A 90 -4.42 -11.30 -3.56
C PRO A 90 -3.78 -11.73 -2.22
N VAL A 91 -2.66 -11.14 -1.84
CA VAL A 91 -2.02 -11.49 -0.56
C VAL A 91 -2.88 -10.98 0.60
N GLY A 92 -3.30 -9.72 0.50
CA GLY A 92 -3.96 -8.98 1.57
C GLY A 92 -3.66 -7.50 1.46
N GLY A 93 -3.51 -6.82 2.58
CA GLY A 93 -3.15 -5.42 2.58
C GLY A 93 -3.09 -4.78 3.95
N LEU A 94 -3.02 -3.45 3.93
CA LEU A 94 -3.10 -2.57 5.09
C LEU A 94 -4.17 -1.51 4.88
N GLU A 95 -5.00 -1.28 5.89
CA GLU A 95 -5.91 -0.13 5.94
C GLU A 95 -5.38 0.85 6.99
N ILE A 96 -5.15 2.10 6.62
CA ILE A 96 -4.65 3.16 7.50
C ILE A 96 -5.75 4.20 7.65
N ASN A 97 -6.33 4.31 8.84
CA ASN A 97 -7.46 5.20 9.12
C ASN A 97 -7.10 6.23 10.20
N VAL A 98 -7.38 7.50 9.91
CA VAL A 98 -7.17 8.64 10.80
C VAL A 98 -8.49 9.00 11.47
N HIS A 99 -8.53 8.96 12.80
CA HIS A 99 -9.74 9.27 13.56
C HIS A 99 -9.85 10.76 13.83
N SER A 100 -10.33 11.50 12.84
CA SER A 100 -10.60 12.93 12.92
C SER A 100 -11.89 13.28 12.17
N GLN A 101 -12.54 14.38 12.58
CA GLN A 101 -13.73 14.86 11.89
C GLN A 101 -13.41 15.23 10.42
N PRO A 102 -14.33 14.96 9.47
CA PRO A 102 -14.16 15.35 8.07
C PRO A 102 -13.93 16.85 7.89
N ALA A 103 -13.12 17.21 6.90
CA ALA A 103 -12.87 18.58 6.46
C ALA A 103 -12.50 18.62 4.97
N GLU A 104 -12.41 19.82 4.40
CA GLU A 104 -11.84 20.01 3.07
C GLU A 104 -10.32 19.82 3.09
N GLY A 105 -9.72 19.69 1.89
CA GLY A 105 -8.27 19.65 1.73
C GLY A 105 -7.67 18.26 1.58
N PHE A 106 -8.48 17.25 1.23
CA PHE A 106 -7.99 15.97 0.74
C PHE A 106 -7.07 16.18 -0.47
N GLY A 107 -5.97 15.44 -0.51
CA GLY A 107 -5.11 15.37 -1.68
C GLY A 107 -4.41 14.02 -1.76
N TYR A 108 -4.28 13.50 -2.96
CA TYR A 108 -3.49 12.30 -3.24
C TYR A 108 -2.62 12.54 -4.47
N GLU A 109 -1.36 12.13 -4.40
CA GLU A 109 -0.41 12.19 -5.50
C GLU A 109 0.27 10.84 -5.71
N MET A 110 0.43 10.43 -6.97
CA MET A 110 1.35 9.36 -7.36
C MET A 110 2.51 10.00 -8.11
N SER A 111 3.67 10.10 -7.45
CA SER A 111 4.87 10.67 -8.04
C SER A 111 5.72 9.57 -8.66
N GLN A 112 5.71 9.48 -9.99
CA GLN A 112 6.47 8.44 -10.70
C GLN A 112 7.98 8.67 -10.63
N LEU A 113 8.42 9.93 -10.52
CA LEU A 113 9.85 10.26 -10.41
C LEU A 113 10.44 9.88 -9.06
N GLU A 114 9.66 10.05 -7.98
CA GLU A 114 10.11 9.78 -6.61
C GLU A 114 9.75 8.34 -6.17
N ALA A 115 8.98 7.61 -6.99
CA ALA A 115 8.42 6.30 -6.64
C ALA A 115 7.62 6.32 -5.32
N GLU A 116 6.78 7.35 -5.15
CA GLU A 116 6.04 7.61 -3.91
C GLU A 116 4.54 7.80 -4.17
N LEU A 117 3.73 7.34 -3.22
CA LEU A 117 2.33 7.73 -3.07
C LEU A 117 2.20 8.68 -1.89
N ARG A 118 1.58 9.83 -2.10
CA ARG A 118 1.46 10.88 -1.07
C ARG A 118 -0.01 11.18 -0.84
N MET A 119 -0.48 10.98 0.37
CA MET A 119 -1.83 11.33 0.80
C MET A 119 -1.78 12.46 1.81
N LYS A 120 -2.78 13.33 1.74
CA LYS A 120 -3.10 14.34 2.74
C LYS A 120 -4.58 14.16 3.06
N THR A 121 -4.90 13.80 4.30
CA THR A 121 -6.28 13.47 4.68
C THR A 121 -7.22 14.68 4.57
N GLY A 122 -8.46 14.45 4.16
CA GLY A 122 -9.56 15.41 4.21
C GLY A 122 -10.20 15.46 5.60
N THR A 123 -9.39 15.73 6.62
CA THR A 123 -9.81 15.74 8.04
C THR A 123 -9.37 17.03 8.72
N ARG A 124 -10.07 17.44 9.80
CA ARG A 124 -9.73 18.63 10.60
C ARG A 124 -8.31 18.56 11.15
N GLU A 125 -8.00 17.48 11.83
CA GLU A 125 -6.65 17.14 12.22
C GLU A 125 -6.01 16.32 11.09
N GLN A 126 -5.38 17.02 10.17
CA GLN A 126 -4.82 16.44 8.95
C GLN A 126 -3.53 15.67 9.21
N VAL A 127 -3.41 14.52 8.55
CA VAL A 127 -2.20 13.69 8.51
C VAL A 127 -1.72 13.62 7.07
N ASP A 128 -0.43 13.93 6.88
CA ASP A 128 0.29 13.69 5.64
C ASP A 128 0.88 12.26 5.71
N MET A 129 0.62 11.44 4.68
CA MET A 129 1.14 10.09 4.54
C MET A 129 2.00 9.97 3.30
N VAL A 130 3.22 9.45 3.42
CA VAL A 130 4.10 9.17 2.27
C VAL A 130 4.42 7.69 2.27
N THR A 131 3.96 6.99 1.24
CA THR A 131 4.20 5.57 1.03
C THR A 131 5.25 5.37 -0.06
N TRP A 132 6.28 4.58 0.23
CA TRP A 132 7.31 4.16 -0.72
C TRP A 132 7.68 2.69 -0.47
N MET A 133 8.42 2.09 -1.40
CA MET A 133 8.91 0.73 -1.26
C MET A 133 10.38 0.58 -1.66
N THR A 134 11.08 -0.33 -0.99
CA THR A 134 12.45 -0.68 -1.34
C THR A 134 12.49 -1.49 -2.63
N MET A 135 13.51 -1.27 -3.45
CA MET A 135 13.73 -2.07 -4.66
C MET A 135 14.06 -3.53 -4.36
N ASP A 136 14.87 -3.80 -3.32
CA ASP A 136 15.50 -5.11 -3.16
C ASP A 136 14.92 -5.99 -2.03
N ASP A 137 14.28 -5.40 -1.01
CA ASP A 137 13.99 -6.08 0.26
C ASP A 137 12.48 -6.25 0.57
N ASN A 138 11.60 -5.94 -0.39
CA ASN A 138 10.13 -6.02 -0.22
C ASN A 138 9.59 -5.28 1.02
N TYR A 139 10.28 -4.22 1.49
CA TYR A 139 9.74 -3.32 2.50
C TYR A 139 8.86 -2.28 1.86
N VAL A 140 7.70 -2.06 2.48
CA VAL A 140 6.80 -0.95 2.22
C VAL A 140 6.77 -0.09 3.46
N VAL A 141 7.03 1.20 3.30
CA VAL A 141 7.03 2.16 4.40
C VAL A 141 5.97 3.19 4.10
N THR A 142 5.08 3.43 5.07
CA THR A 142 4.19 4.59 5.07
C THR A 142 4.57 5.47 6.24
N GLU A 143 5.12 6.64 5.95
CA GLU A 143 5.47 7.65 6.94
C GLU A 143 4.25 8.51 7.22
N LEU A 144 3.90 8.69 8.50
CA LEU A 144 2.77 9.51 8.93
C LEU A 144 3.30 10.74 9.68
N SER A 145 2.83 11.92 9.30
CA SER A 145 3.17 13.16 10.00
C SER A 145 1.95 14.07 10.11
N THR A 146 1.93 14.93 11.15
CA THR A 146 0.90 15.96 11.31
C THR A 146 1.54 17.28 11.69
N LYS A 147 1.01 18.37 11.12
CA LYS A 147 1.35 19.75 11.50
C LYS A 147 0.34 20.35 12.47
N THR A 148 -0.68 19.58 12.84
CA THR A 148 -1.70 20.03 13.77
C THR A 148 -1.08 20.13 15.16
N GLY A 149 -1.59 21.01 16.04
CA GLY A 149 -1.10 21.09 17.42
C GLY A 149 -1.65 19.98 18.34
N LYS A 150 -2.39 19.01 17.80
CA LYS A 150 -3.12 18.01 18.57
C LYS A 150 -2.66 16.60 18.20
N PRO A 151 -2.57 15.68 19.17
CA PRO A 151 -2.37 14.27 18.87
C PRO A 151 -3.53 13.71 18.04
N VAL A 152 -3.23 12.93 17.00
CA VAL A 152 -4.22 12.39 16.06
C VAL A 152 -4.26 10.86 16.19
N PRO A 153 -5.38 10.24 16.62
CA PRO A 153 -5.48 8.79 16.72
C PRO A 153 -5.50 8.14 15.34
N VAL A 154 -4.78 7.03 15.18
CA VAL A 154 -4.67 6.27 13.94
C VAL A 154 -4.86 4.79 14.24
N THR A 155 -5.59 4.11 13.35
CA THR A 155 -5.67 2.64 13.32
C THR A 155 -5.05 2.14 12.02
N VAL A 156 -4.16 1.15 12.14
CA VAL A 156 -3.67 0.37 11.02
C VAL A 156 -4.22 -1.05 11.14
N THR A 157 -5.01 -1.49 10.17
CA THR A 157 -5.48 -2.87 10.07
C THR A 157 -4.64 -3.62 9.06
N THR A 158 -3.92 -4.64 9.49
CA THR A 158 -3.24 -5.58 8.58
C THR A 158 -4.15 -6.77 8.34
N TYR A 159 -4.39 -7.12 7.07
CA TYR A 159 -5.34 -8.17 6.71
C TYR A 159 -4.83 -9.10 5.62
N ALA A 160 -5.19 -10.38 5.70
CA ALA A 160 -5.01 -11.36 4.63
C ALA A 160 -6.20 -11.29 3.66
N GLY A 161 -5.94 -11.45 2.36
CA GLY A 161 -6.99 -11.42 1.34
C GLY A 161 -7.96 -12.59 1.51
N CYS A 162 -9.24 -12.32 1.71
CA CYS A 162 -10.26 -13.35 1.95
C CYS A 162 -11.58 -12.95 1.30
N GLU A 163 -11.72 -13.25 0.01
CA GLU A 163 -13.05 -13.24 -0.64
C GLU A 163 -13.68 -14.64 -0.65
N ASP A 164 -12.89 -15.71 -0.47
CA ASP A 164 -13.38 -17.10 -0.46
C ASP A 164 -12.83 -17.94 0.71
N THR A 165 -13.68 -18.77 1.30
CA THR A 165 -13.40 -19.66 2.45
C THR A 165 -12.42 -20.79 2.16
N CYS A 166 -11.99 -20.98 0.90
CA CYS A 166 -11.13 -22.08 0.49
C CYS A 166 -9.64 -21.89 0.79
N TYR A 167 -9.24 -20.69 1.26
CA TYR A 167 -7.85 -20.38 1.60
C TYR A 167 -7.70 -20.12 3.09
N ALA A 168 -6.82 -20.88 3.74
CA ALA A 168 -6.56 -20.71 5.15
C ALA A 168 -5.80 -19.41 5.40
N THR A 169 -6.25 -18.67 6.41
CA THR A 169 -5.60 -17.44 6.89
C THR A 169 -5.17 -17.60 8.35
N THR A 170 -4.08 -16.94 8.71
CA THR A 170 -3.70 -16.75 10.11
C THR A 170 -3.43 -15.28 10.35
N ALA A 171 -3.65 -14.85 11.59
CA ALA A 171 -3.34 -13.51 12.06
C ALA A 171 -2.93 -13.61 13.52
N ASP A 172 -1.82 -12.97 13.87
CA ASP A 172 -1.33 -12.89 15.24
C ASP A 172 -0.36 -11.72 15.40
N PHE A 173 0.18 -11.53 16.60
CA PHE A 173 1.25 -10.58 16.85
C PHE A 173 2.26 -11.09 17.88
N CYS A 174 3.52 -10.70 17.70
CA CYS A 174 4.61 -11.02 18.61
C CYS A 174 5.41 -9.76 18.90
N GLY A 175 5.34 -9.27 20.13
CA GLY A 175 5.96 -8.00 20.52
C GLY A 175 5.44 -6.84 19.66
N GLU A 176 6.35 -6.20 18.92
CA GLU A 176 6.04 -5.03 18.09
C GLU A 176 5.58 -5.36 16.67
N VAL A 177 5.60 -6.63 16.27
CA VAL A 177 5.24 -7.04 14.91
C VAL A 177 3.88 -7.71 14.92
N THR A 178 2.96 -7.18 14.12
CA THR A 178 1.71 -7.85 13.75
C THR A 178 1.93 -8.59 12.44
N GLN A 179 1.31 -9.76 12.28
CA GLN A 179 1.48 -10.57 11.09
C GLN A 179 0.18 -11.24 10.70
N VAL A 180 -0.09 -11.23 9.39
CA VAL A 180 -1.12 -12.06 8.77
C VAL A 180 -0.49 -12.95 7.72
N SER A 181 -1.04 -14.13 7.51
CA SER A 181 -0.63 -15.03 6.43
C SER A 181 -1.83 -15.58 5.68
N ARG A 182 -1.62 -15.88 4.41
CA ARG A 182 -2.56 -16.61 3.56
C ARG A 182 -1.85 -17.79 2.92
N ARG A 183 -2.57 -18.91 2.84
CA ARG A 183 -2.12 -20.14 2.18
C ARG A 183 -2.98 -20.47 0.97
N THR A 184 -2.37 -21.00 -0.08
CA THR A 184 -3.08 -21.56 -1.24
C THR A 184 -3.81 -22.87 -0.89
N LYS A 185 -4.51 -23.48 -1.86
CA LYS A 185 -5.13 -24.79 -1.65
C LYS A 185 -4.07 -25.81 -1.23
N SER A 186 -4.36 -26.58 -0.19
CA SER A 186 -3.50 -27.68 0.29
C SER A 186 -4.05 -29.06 -0.05
N GLU A 187 -5.19 -29.13 -0.73
CA GLU A 187 -5.86 -30.38 -1.09
C GLU A 187 -5.54 -30.78 -2.54
N GLY A 188 -5.41 -32.09 -2.78
CA GLY A 188 -5.07 -32.65 -4.09
C GLY A 188 -3.59 -32.50 -4.48
N ASN A 189 -3.30 -32.64 -5.78
CA ASN A 189 -1.95 -32.51 -6.35
C ASN A 189 -1.64 -31.04 -6.74
N VAL A 190 -1.80 -30.10 -5.81
CA VAL A 190 -1.55 -28.67 -6.02
C VAL A 190 -0.26 -28.24 -5.32
N ARG A 191 0.53 -27.36 -5.95
CA ARG A 191 1.70 -26.76 -5.30
C ARG A 191 1.24 -25.78 -4.23
N TRP A 192 1.61 -26.06 -2.98
CA TRP A 192 1.31 -25.18 -1.87
C TRP A 192 2.26 -23.96 -1.83
N ILE A 193 1.71 -22.77 -1.58
CA ILE A 193 2.45 -21.53 -1.40
C ILE A 193 1.83 -20.76 -0.23
N ASN A 194 2.67 -20.14 0.58
CA ASN A 194 2.27 -19.25 1.66
C ASN A 194 2.82 -17.86 1.39
N CYS A 195 2.04 -16.84 1.71
CA CYS A 195 2.51 -15.47 1.76
C CYS A 195 2.08 -14.83 3.08
N ALA A 196 2.89 -13.90 3.61
CA ALA A 196 2.62 -13.21 4.85
C ALA A 196 2.93 -11.72 4.71
N ILE A 197 2.15 -10.90 5.40
CA ILE A 197 2.39 -9.47 5.57
C ILE A 197 2.71 -9.27 7.05
N SER A 198 3.88 -8.69 7.32
CA SER A 198 4.30 -8.31 8.67
C SER A 198 4.33 -6.79 8.76
N THR A 199 3.67 -6.25 9.77
CA THR A 199 3.53 -4.82 9.99
C THR A 199 4.12 -4.46 11.34
N ARG A 200 4.81 -3.32 11.39
CA ARG A 200 5.37 -2.77 12.63
C ARG A 200 5.16 -1.27 12.64
N ILE A 201 4.68 -0.74 13.76
CA ILE A 201 4.62 0.69 14.01
C ILE A 201 5.95 1.13 14.64
N VAL A 202 6.53 2.21 14.11
CA VAL A 202 7.81 2.78 14.57
C VAL A 202 7.61 4.24 14.94
N GLY A 203 8.31 4.72 15.98
CA GLY A 203 8.25 6.11 16.44
C GLY A 203 7.18 6.39 17.50
N THR A 204 6.30 5.43 17.78
CA THR A 204 5.30 5.51 18.86
C THR A 204 4.90 4.11 19.30
N GLU A 205 4.36 3.98 20.51
CA GLU A 205 3.81 2.71 20.99
C GLU A 205 2.43 2.44 20.34
N SER A 206 2.19 1.19 19.95
CA SER A 206 0.90 0.75 19.40
C SER A 206 0.24 -0.31 20.27
N ARG A 207 -1.09 -0.21 20.41
CA ARG A 207 -1.92 -1.25 21.03
C ARG A 207 -2.44 -2.19 19.95
N LYS A 208 -2.07 -3.46 20.08
CA LYS A 208 -2.37 -4.51 19.10
C LYS A 208 -3.61 -5.29 19.49
N HIS A 209 -4.48 -5.59 18.54
CA HIS A 209 -5.64 -6.44 18.78
C HIS A 209 -5.92 -7.34 17.57
N LYS A 210 -5.98 -8.66 17.81
CA LYS A 210 -6.40 -9.64 16.82
C LYS A 210 -7.93 -9.60 16.68
N LEU A 211 -8.43 -9.25 15.50
CA LEU A 211 -9.86 -9.17 15.22
C LEU A 211 -10.43 -10.50 14.73
N SER A 212 -9.66 -11.23 13.92
CA SER A 212 -10.07 -12.51 13.36
C SER A 212 -8.84 -13.34 13.01
N ASN A 213 -9.02 -14.50 12.36
CA ASN A 213 -7.90 -15.26 11.80
C ASN A 213 -7.32 -14.63 10.52
N ALA A 214 -7.90 -13.56 10.00
CA ALA A 214 -7.41 -12.87 8.82
C ALA A 214 -6.97 -11.43 9.11
N GLN A 215 -7.17 -10.91 10.32
CA GLN A 215 -7.02 -9.49 10.61
C GLN A 215 -6.46 -9.21 12.00
N VAL A 216 -5.55 -8.24 12.05
CA VAL A 216 -4.95 -7.69 13.27
C VAL A 216 -4.87 -6.17 13.13
N THR A 217 -5.06 -5.45 14.23
CA THR A 217 -5.05 -3.99 14.27
C THR A 217 -3.96 -3.46 15.18
N ASP A 218 -3.37 -2.35 14.79
CA ASP A 218 -2.48 -1.50 15.57
C ASP A 218 -3.15 -0.14 15.79
N ASN A 219 -3.34 0.26 17.05
CA ASN A 219 -3.90 1.56 17.41
C ASN A 219 -2.83 2.42 18.08
N PHE A 220 -2.58 3.60 17.55
CA PHE A 220 -1.56 4.51 18.06
C PHE A 220 -1.98 5.97 17.83
N THR A 221 -1.09 6.91 18.18
CA THR A 221 -1.33 8.33 18.00
C THR A 221 -0.14 8.98 17.30
N VAL A 222 -0.43 9.73 16.24
CA VAL A 222 0.54 10.58 15.56
C VAL A 222 0.60 11.89 16.33
N ILE A 223 1.78 12.21 16.84
CA ILE A 223 2.05 13.48 17.52
C ILE A 223 2.76 14.45 16.56
N PRO A 224 2.62 15.76 16.77
CA PRO A 224 3.27 16.74 15.91
C PRO A 224 4.79 16.62 16.03
N SER A 225 5.49 16.69 14.91
CA SER A 225 6.95 16.76 14.91
C SER A 225 7.37 17.96 15.77
N THR A 226 8.14 17.73 16.83
CA THR A 226 8.70 18.85 17.60
C THR A 226 9.70 19.56 16.70
N PRO A 227 9.60 20.90 16.51
CA PRO A 227 10.52 21.65 15.68
C PRO A 227 11.97 21.57 16.18
#